data_AF-A0A1C5CMA6-F1
#
_entry.id   AF-A0A1C5CMA6-F1
#
_cell.length_a   1.000
_cell.length_b   1.000
_cell.length_c   1.000
_cell.angle_alpha   90.00
_cell.angle_beta   90.00
_cell.angle_gamma   90.00
#
_symmetry.space_group_name_H-M   'P 1'
#
loop_
_entity.id
_entity.type
_entity.pdbx_description
1 polymer ?
#
loop_
_entity_poly.entity_id
_entity_poly.type
_entity_poly.pdbx_seq_one_letter_code
_entity_poly.pdbx_strand_id
1 'polypeptide(L)'
;MLTCLDTRRPPRWWGVLAGRAARPDWRDWKSFEPLIGHARSARVRGPFARLGRLKPADLADLLEDANRTESHEILQTVHADPELEADVFEELEPDSQTRLLRERSDTEIAQVIARMRADDAADAINDLPQRRRQPVLDALPAGQRTKVLTLMGFNPSSAGGLMALDVLTMAGSSTVAEALRAAGEARTLQSQALTSVYLVGQEQRLLGVVTLVELLQADPAARLEDVADRDPVRAGPDTDVVLTVAVVDDEGRILGVITVDDVLDMVIPEDWRRREPAPHPAHRVEQPGPGDSPHEMPPGS
;
A
#
# COMPACT_ATOMS: atom_id res chain seq x y z
N MET A 1 -16.29 34.54 14.04
CA MET A 1 -17.53 34.89 13.34
C MET A 1 -17.19 35.61 12.04
N LEU A 2 -17.36 34.90 10.93
CA LEU A 2 -17.60 35.40 9.57
C LEU A 2 -17.95 34.15 8.76
N THR A 3 -19.24 33.87 8.62
CA THR A 3 -19.78 32.52 8.34
C THR A 3 -20.31 32.33 6.91
N CYS A 4 -20.08 33.26 5.97
CA CYS A 4 -20.43 33.04 4.57
C CYS A 4 -19.73 34.05 3.66
N LEU A 5 -19.22 33.59 2.51
CA LEU A 5 -18.89 34.43 1.36
C LEU A 5 -19.78 33.99 0.19
N ASP A 6 -20.74 34.83 -0.18
CA ASP A 6 -21.65 34.60 -1.31
C ASP A 6 -20.94 34.98 -2.62
N THR A 7 -20.74 34.03 -3.53
CA THR A 7 -20.04 34.25 -4.81
C THR A 7 -20.98 34.49 -5.99
N ARG A 8 -22.27 34.80 -5.75
CA ARG A 8 -23.20 35.12 -6.84
C ARG A 8 -22.77 36.36 -7.62
N ARG A 9 -22.61 36.21 -8.94
CA ARG A 9 -22.83 37.32 -9.87
C ARG A 9 -24.34 37.52 -10.04
N PRO A 10 -24.87 38.76 -10.02
CA PRO A 10 -26.31 38.97 -10.15
C PRO A 10 -26.79 38.57 -11.56
N PRO A 11 -28.00 37.98 -11.69
CA PRO A 11 -28.50 37.56 -12.99
C PRO A 11 -29.05 38.77 -13.75
N ARG A 12 -28.67 38.88 -15.03
CA ARG A 12 -29.45 39.67 -16.00
C ARG A 12 -30.54 38.74 -16.55
N TRP A 13 -31.80 39.08 -16.27
CA TRP A 13 -33.03 38.65 -16.97
C TRP A 13 -32.80 38.49 -18.50
N TRP A 14 -33.28 37.48 -19.25
CA TRP A 14 -34.61 36.84 -19.38
C TRP A 14 -34.49 35.32 -19.62
N GLY A 15 -35.56 34.56 -19.34
CA GLY A 15 -35.81 33.28 -20.01
C GLY A 15 -35.98 32.07 -19.08
N VAL A 16 -37.21 31.76 -18.76
CA VAL A 16 -37.67 30.61 -17.96
C VAL A 16 -37.37 29.28 -18.67
N LEU A 17 -36.88 28.28 -17.93
CA LEU A 17 -37.46 26.93 -17.87
C LEU A 17 -36.84 26.12 -16.72
N ALA A 18 -37.73 25.54 -15.92
CA ALA A 18 -37.42 24.78 -14.73
C ALA A 18 -36.72 23.45 -15.09
N GLY A 19 -35.55 23.22 -14.49
CA GLY A 19 -34.89 21.93 -14.40
C GLY A 19 -34.54 21.67 -12.94
N ARG A 20 -34.85 20.47 -12.45
CA ARG A 20 -34.63 19.98 -11.07
C ARG A 20 -33.44 20.64 -10.40
N ALA A 21 -33.66 21.25 -9.24
CA ALA A 21 -32.58 21.73 -8.38
C ALA A 21 -31.61 20.56 -8.11
N ALA A 22 -30.45 20.59 -8.75
CA ALA A 22 -29.34 19.73 -8.44
C ALA A 22 -29.02 19.95 -6.96
N ARG A 23 -29.03 18.86 -6.18
CA ARG A 23 -28.52 18.90 -4.80
C ARG A 23 -27.08 19.42 -4.87
N PRO A 24 -26.64 20.27 -3.93
CA PRO A 24 -25.27 20.75 -3.97
C PRO A 24 -24.35 19.54 -3.78
N ASP A 25 -23.43 19.36 -4.71
CA ASP A 25 -22.36 18.37 -4.65
C ASP A 25 -21.31 18.92 -3.67
N TRP A 26 -21.51 18.62 -2.39
CA TRP A 26 -20.60 19.06 -1.34
C TRP A 26 -19.38 18.14 -1.37
N ARG A 27 -18.28 18.65 -1.93
CA ARG A 27 -16.96 18.00 -1.81
C ARG A 27 -16.33 18.39 -0.49
N ASP A 28 -15.66 17.44 0.16
CA ASP A 28 -14.94 17.67 1.40
C ASP A 28 -13.84 18.73 1.17
N TRP A 29 -13.56 19.53 2.19
CA TRP A 29 -12.56 20.58 2.12
C TRP A 29 -11.13 20.01 1.91
N LYS A 30 -10.90 18.76 2.33
CA LYS A 30 -9.66 18.02 2.07
C LYS A 30 -9.43 17.74 0.59
N SER A 31 -10.50 17.59 -0.21
CA SER A 31 -10.41 17.54 -1.68
C SER A 31 -9.82 18.82 -2.28
N PHE A 32 -9.76 19.90 -1.49
CA PHE A 32 -9.13 21.17 -1.84
C PHE A 32 -7.84 21.45 -1.07
N GLU A 33 -7.39 20.65 -0.09
CA GLU A 33 -6.09 20.86 0.58
C GLU A 33 -4.90 20.86 -0.38
N PRO A 34 -4.87 20.05 -1.45
CA PRO A 34 -3.82 20.17 -2.48
C PRO A 34 -3.84 21.54 -3.19
N LEU A 35 -5.02 22.18 -3.26
CA LEU A 35 -5.31 23.40 -4.02
C LEU A 35 -5.34 24.68 -3.17
N ILE A 36 -5.53 24.59 -1.85
CA ILE A 36 -5.61 25.74 -0.92
C ILE A 36 -4.27 25.88 -0.19
N GLY A 37 -3.24 26.23 -0.95
CA GLY A 37 -1.99 26.75 -0.39
C GLY A 37 -2.07 28.28 -0.28
N HIS A 38 -1.98 28.81 0.95
CA HIS A 38 -2.01 30.25 1.23
C HIS A 38 -1.06 31.08 0.34
N ALA A 39 -1.59 32.19 -0.15
CA ALA A 39 -0.93 33.13 -1.03
C ALA A 39 0.28 33.83 -0.36
N ARG A 40 1.50 33.29 -0.55
CA ARG A 40 2.75 34.07 -0.71
C ARG A 40 3.98 33.30 -1.19
N SER A 41 3.85 32.06 -1.67
CA SER A 41 4.90 31.31 -2.39
C SER A 41 4.44 30.82 -3.77
N ALA A 42 3.56 31.58 -4.42
CA ALA A 42 3.15 31.36 -5.80
C ALA A 42 4.30 31.72 -6.77
N ARG A 43 5.20 30.76 -7.00
CA ARG A 43 5.92 30.48 -8.26
C ARG A 43 7.05 29.49 -7.97
N VAL A 44 6.73 28.19 -8.06
CA VAL A 44 7.52 27.17 -8.79
C VAL A 44 6.57 25.98 -9.04
N ARG A 45 6.03 25.92 -10.28
CA ARG A 45 5.42 24.76 -10.98
C ARG A 45 4.15 24.10 -10.36
N GLY A 46 3.00 24.25 -11.03
CA GLY A 46 1.75 23.43 -11.07
C GLY A 46 1.13 22.77 -9.80
N PRO A 47 -0.20 22.50 -9.78
CA PRO A 47 -0.85 21.70 -8.71
C PRO A 47 -0.25 20.30 -8.55
N PHE A 48 0.43 19.78 -9.58
CA PHE A 48 0.98 18.43 -9.65
C PHE A 48 2.47 18.31 -9.37
N ALA A 49 3.20 19.39 -9.09
CA ALA A 49 4.63 19.30 -8.71
C ALA A 49 4.85 18.57 -7.37
N ARG A 50 3.77 18.24 -6.65
CA ARG A 50 3.76 17.46 -5.42
C ARG A 50 3.41 15.98 -5.61
N LEU A 51 3.00 15.55 -6.81
CA LEU A 51 2.61 14.15 -7.07
C LEU A 51 3.76 13.17 -6.80
N GLY A 52 4.99 13.50 -7.20
CA GLY A 52 6.17 12.65 -6.96
C GLY A 52 6.60 12.53 -5.48
N ARG A 53 5.80 13.04 -4.53
CA ARG A 53 6.00 12.85 -3.09
C ARG A 53 4.85 12.12 -2.40
N LEU A 54 3.79 11.82 -3.15
CA LEU A 54 2.66 11.05 -2.65
C LEU A 54 3.05 9.58 -2.57
N LYS A 55 2.42 8.86 -1.65
CA LYS A 55 2.59 7.41 -1.58
C LYS A 55 1.88 6.74 -2.77
N PRO A 56 2.25 5.51 -3.14
CA PRO A 56 1.55 4.74 -4.17
C PRO A 56 0.02 4.69 -3.95
N ALA A 57 -0.42 4.34 -2.74
CA ALA A 57 -1.84 4.32 -2.38
C ALA A 57 -2.56 5.67 -2.60
N ASP A 58 -1.93 6.79 -2.20
CA ASP A 58 -2.52 8.12 -2.41
C ASP A 58 -2.68 8.45 -3.92
N LEU A 59 -1.77 7.95 -4.76
CA LEU A 59 -1.83 8.14 -6.21
C LEU A 59 -2.86 7.22 -6.86
N ALA A 60 -3.04 6.01 -6.34
CA ALA A 60 -4.09 5.08 -6.73
C ALA A 60 -5.48 5.68 -6.46
N ASP A 61 -5.72 6.17 -5.24
CA ASP A 61 -6.97 6.85 -4.86
C ASP A 61 -7.28 8.02 -5.82
N LEU A 62 -6.26 8.83 -6.14
CA LEU A 62 -6.41 9.94 -7.09
C LEU A 62 -6.74 9.45 -8.51
N LEU A 63 -6.17 8.33 -8.95
CA LEU A 63 -6.45 7.74 -10.27
C LEU A 63 -7.86 7.17 -10.38
N GLU A 64 -8.41 6.65 -9.28
CA GLU A 64 -9.76 6.09 -9.22
C GLU A 64 -10.83 7.18 -9.34
N ASP A 65 -10.62 8.30 -8.65
CA ASP A 65 -11.51 9.46 -8.68
C ASP A 65 -11.28 10.40 -9.89
N ALA A 66 -10.14 10.25 -10.57
CA ALA A 66 -9.74 11.13 -11.66
C ALA A 66 -10.65 11.02 -12.89
N ASN A 67 -10.93 12.17 -13.50
CA ASN A 67 -11.45 12.19 -14.87
C ASN A 67 -10.36 11.83 -15.89
N ARG A 68 -10.72 11.61 -17.16
CA ARG A 68 -9.77 11.17 -18.20
C ARG A 68 -8.55 12.08 -18.36
N THR A 69 -8.72 13.39 -18.20
CA THR A 69 -7.61 14.35 -18.34
C THR A 69 -6.68 14.28 -17.13
N GLU A 70 -7.24 14.25 -15.92
CA GLU A 70 -6.48 14.12 -14.67
C GLU A 70 -5.73 12.78 -14.62
N SER A 71 -6.40 11.69 -14.97
CA SER A 71 -5.80 10.35 -15.00
C SER A 71 -4.61 10.30 -15.96
N HIS A 72 -4.72 10.92 -17.13
CA HIS A 72 -3.61 10.99 -18.07
C HIS A 72 -2.39 11.76 -17.51
N GLU A 73 -2.62 12.87 -16.80
CA GLU A 73 -1.54 13.66 -16.18
C GLU A 73 -0.86 12.91 -15.03
N ILE A 74 -1.63 12.20 -14.20
CA ILE A 74 -1.11 11.37 -13.11
C ILE A 74 -0.30 10.21 -13.70
N LEU A 75 -0.85 9.50 -14.70
CA LEU A 75 -0.18 8.39 -15.38
C LEU A 75 1.13 8.82 -16.04
N GLN A 76 1.18 9.99 -16.70
CA GLN A 76 2.43 10.52 -17.24
C GLN A 76 3.49 10.76 -16.16
N THR A 77 3.06 11.16 -14.96
CA THR A 77 3.97 11.45 -13.85
C THR A 77 4.54 10.15 -13.28
N VAL A 78 3.70 9.14 -13.03
CA VAL A 78 4.16 7.85 -12.48
C VAL A 78 4.96 7.06 -13.51
N HIS A 79 4.62 7.14 -14.80
CA HIS A 79 5.35 6.43 -15.86
C HIS A 79 6.82 6.87 -15.99
N ALA A 80 7.19 8.05 -15.46
CA ALA A 80 8.58 8.49 -15.40
C ALA A 80 9.43 7.66 -14.42
N ASP A 81 8.80 6.94 -13.50
CA ASP A 81 9.41 6.04 -12.52
C ASP A 81 8.71 4.66 -12.58
N PRO A 82 9.24 3.70 -13.34
CA PRO A 82 8.59 2.40 -13.55
C PRO A 82 8.34 1.58 -12.28
N GLU A 83 9.11 1.78 -11.21
CA GLU A 83 8.90 1.10 -9.94
C GLU A 83 7.70 1.71 -9.22
N LEU A 84 7.65 3.05 -9.13
CA LEU A 84 6.49 3.76 -8.59
C LEU A 84 5.22 3.45 -9.39
N GLU A 85 5.33 3.36 -10.71
CA GLU A 85 4.19 2.96 -11.55
C GLU A 85 3.67 1.57 -11.15
N ALA A 86 4.55 0.58 -10.98
CA ALA A 86 4.13 -0.75 -10.53
C ALA A 86 3.48 -0.71 -9.15
N ASP A 87 4.10 -0.04 -8.17
CA ASP A 87 3.55 0.11 -6.83
C ASP A 87 2.15 0.77 -6.86
N VAL A 88 1.95 1.79 -7.71
CA VAL A 88 0.63 2.44 -7.86
C VAL A 88 -0.39 1.49 -8.47
N PHE A 89 0.02 0.65 -9.42
CA PHE A 89 -0.87 -0.33 -10.02
C PHE A 89 -1.26 -1.45 -9.03
N GLU A 90 -0.37 -1.85 -8.12
CA GLU A 90 -0.68 -2.81 -7.02
C GLU A 90 -1.81 -2.28 -6.11
N GLU A 91 -1.80 -0.98 -5.83
CA GLU A 91 -2.74 -0.38 -4.87
C GLU A 91 -4.13 -0.07 -5.47
N LEU A 92 -4.28 -0.11 -6.80
CA LEU A 92 -5.55 0.19 -7.48
C LEU A 92 -6.60 -0.89 -7.24
N GLU A 93 -7.87 -0.48 -7.08
CA GLU A 93 -9.01 -1.38 -7.14
C GLU A 93 -9.00 -2.20 -8.45
N PRO A 94 -9.35 -3.51 -8.41
CA PRO A 94 -9.21 -4.42 -9.57
C PRO A 94 -9.88 -3.92 -10.86
N ASP A 95 -11.06 -3.32 -10.74
CA ASP A 95 -11.80 -2.75 -11.87
C ASP A 95 -11.08 -1.55 -12.51
N SER A 96 -10.49 -0.68 -11.67
CA SER A 96 -9.72 0.48 -12.09
C SER A 96 -8.40 0.06 -12.71
N GLN A 97 -7.67 -0.85 -12.06
CA GLN A 97 -6.42 -1.44 -12.55
C GLN A 97 -6.64 -2.07 -13.94
N THR A 98 -7.65 -2.93 -14.05
CA THR A 98 -8.01 -3.60 -15.30
C THR A 98 -8.40 -2.62 -16.40
N ARG A 99 -9.18 -1.57 -16.08
CA ARG A 99 -9.55 -0.52 -17.03
C ARG A 99 -8.31 0.18 -17.60
N LEU A 100 -7.37 0.56 -16.74
CA LEU A 100 -6.15 1.27 -17.14
C LEU A 100 -5.19 0.38 -17.93
N LEU A 101 -5.01 -0.88 -17.52
CA LEU A 101 -4.19 -1.86 -18.26
C LEU A 101 -4.78 -2.18 -19.64
N ARG A 102 -6.12 -2.19 -19.79
CA ARG A 102 -6.78 -2.47 -21.08
C ARG A 102 -6.44 -1.45 -22.17
N GLU A 103 -6.08 -0.23 -21.82
CA GLU A 103 -5.71 0.82 -22.77
C GLU A 103 -4.26 0.70 -23.27
N ARG A 104 -3.44 -0.16 -22.61
CA ARG A 104 -2.03 -0.39 -22.94
C ARG A 104 -1.85 -1.61 -23.85
N SER A 105 -0.75 -1.65 -24.59
CA SER A 105 -0.31 -2.83 -25.35
C SER A 105 0.15 -3.96 -24.42
N ASP A 106 0.17 -5.21 -24.90
CA ASP A 106 0.59 -6.38 -24.09
C ASP A 106 2.02 -6.21 -23.55
N THR A 107 2.91 -5.59 -24.33
CA THR A 107 4.29 -5.30 -23.91
C THR A 107 4.36 -4.27 -22.79
N GLU A 108 3.54 -3.22 -22.85
CA GLU A 108 3.50 -2.19 -21.79
C GLU A 108 2.90 -2.75 -20.50
N ILE A 109 1.87 -3.59 -20.59
CA ILE A 109 1.34 -4.30 -19.41
C ILE A 109 2.45 -5.17 -18.80
N ALA A 110 3.15 -5.96 -19.62
CA ALA A 110 4.23 -6.81 -19.13
C ALA A 110 5.36 -6.01 -18.47
N GLN A 111 5.64 -4.78 -18.90
CA GLN A 111 6.63 -3.91 -18.26
C GLN A 111 6.23 -3.47 -16.85
N VAL A 112 4.94 -3.17 -16.64
CA VAL A 112 4.41 -2.83 -15.31
C VAL A 112 4.42 -4.09 -14.43
N ILE A 113 3.80 -5.16 -14.91
CA ILE A 113 3.69 -6.45 -14.16
C ILE A 113 5.06 -7.06 -13.84
N ALA A 114 6.08 -6.83 -14.66
CA ALA A 114 7.44 -7.31 -14.40
C ALA A 114 8.07 -6.74 -13.13
N ARG A 115 7.55 -5.62 -12.61
CA ARG A 115 8.01 -4.94 -11.41
C ARG A 115 7.05 -5.08 -10.24
N MET A 116 5.85 -5.57 -10.51
CA MET A 116 4.90 -5.85 -9.45
C MET A 116 5.35 -7.04 -8.61
N ARG A 117 4.85 -7.13 -7.40
CA ARG A 117 4.92 -8.32 -6.56
C ARG A 117 4.18 -9.47 -7.25
N ALA A 118 4.63 -10.69 -6.98
CA ALA A 118 4.24 -11.84 -7.80
C ALA A 118 2.78 -12.24 -7.63
N ASP A 119 2.27 -12.07 -6.42
CA ASP A 119 0.87 -12.18 -5.97
C ASP A 119 -0.01 -11.16 -6.69
N ASP A 120 0.27 -9.87 -6.54
CA ASP A 120 -0.48 -8.80 -7.23
C ASP A 120 -0.42 -8.94 -8.76
N ALA A 121 0.73 -9.35 -9.29
CA ALA A 121 0.92 -9.65 -10.71
C ALA A 121 0.06 -10.84 -11.16
N ALA A 122 -0.08 -11.88 -10.35
CA ALA A 122 -0.91 -13.04 -10.68
C ALA A 122 -2.39 -12.65 -10.78
N ASP A 123 -2.86 -11.81 -9.86
CA ASP A 123 -4.23 -11.29 -9.85
C ASP A 123 -4.48 -10.35 -11.02
N ALA A 124 -3.57 -9.40 -11.27
CA ALA A 124 -3.65 -8.50 -12.42
C ALA A 124 -3.73 -9.27 -13.75
N ILE A 125 -2.95 -10.34 -13.93
CA ILE A 125 -3.02 -11.19 -15.14
C ILE A 125 -4.34 -11.97 -15.18
N ASN A 126 -4.85 -12.45 -14.05
CA ASN A 126 -6.13 -13.14 -13.99
C ASN A 126 -7.30 -12.22 -14.37
N ASP A 127 -7.24 -10.92 -14.10
CA ASP A 127 -8.32 -10.00 -14.47
C ASP A 127 -8.24 -9.50 -15.93
N LEU A 128 -7.12 -9.74 -16.60
CA LEU A 128 -7.02 -9.50 -18.03
C LEU A 128 -7.93 -10.43 -18.84
N PRO A 129 -8.46 -9.95 -19.99
CA PRO A 129 -9.18 -10.81 -20.93
C PRO A 129 -8.33 -12.02 -21.32
N GLN A 130 -8.91 -13.22 -21.31
CA GLN A 130 -8.21 -14.50 -21.55
C GLN A 130 -7.24 -14.48 -22.74
N ARG A 131 -7.64 -13.84 -23.85
CA ARG A 131 -6.80 -13.71 -25.07
C ARG A 131 -5.49 -12.94 -24.87
N ARG A 132 -5.38 -12.11 -23.84
CA ARG A 132 -4.22 -11.25 -23.54
C ARG A 132 -3.28 -11.84 -22.50
N ARG A 133 -3.74 -12.79 -21.67
CA ARG A 133 -2.95 -13.37 -20.58
C ARG A 133 -1.66 -14.01 -21.09
N GLN A 134 -1.77 -14.89 -22.09
CA GLN A 134 -0.60 -15.60 -22.64
C GLN A 134 0.42 -14.64 -23.30
N PRO A 135 0.03 -13.69 -24.18
CA PRO A 135 0.95 -12.68 -24.70
C PRO A 135 1.71 -11.90 -23.62
N VAL A 136 1.01 -11.47 -22.56
CA VAL A 136 1.64 -10.73 -21.45
C VAL A 136 2.61 -11.63 -20.68
N LEU A 137 2.20 -12.86 -20.34
CA LEU A 137 3.07 -13.84 -19.68
C LEU A 137 4.33 -14.17 -20.48
N ASP A 138 4.23 -14.23 -21.81
CA ASP A 138 5.37 -14.52 -22.69
C ASP A 138 6.34 -13.33 -22.81
N ALA A 139 5.88 -12.12 -22.51
CA ALA A 139 6.69 -10.91 -22.48
C ALA A 139 7.36 -10.66 -21.12
N LEU A 140 7.01 -11.41 -20.07
CA LEU A 140 7.62 -11.27 -18.74
C LEU A 140 9.05 -11.86 -18.68
N PRO A 141 9.93 -11.27 -17.85
CA PRO A 141 11.20 -11.90 -17.50
C PRO A 141 10.99 -13.31 -16.93
N ALA A 142 11.87 -14.25 -17.28
CA ALA A 142 11.70 -15.67 -16.93
C ALA A 142 11.52 -15.93 -15.42
N GLY A 143 12.24 -15.19 -14.57
CA GLY A 143 12.11 -15.29 -13.11
C GLY A 143 10.71 -14.87 -12.64
N GLN A 144 10.25 -13.70 -13.05
CA GLN A 144 8.91 -13.20 -12.71
C GLN A 144 7.81 -14.09 -13.28
N ARG A 145 7.94 -14.50 -14.54
CA ARG A 145 7.00 -15.43 -15.19
C ARG A 145 6.83 -16.72 -14.40
N THR A 146 7.93 -17.28 -13.88
CA THR A 146 7.88 -18.52 -13.09
C THR A 146 7.15 -18.31 -11.77
N LYS A 147 7.44 -17.21 -11.07
CA LYS A 147 6.74 -16.83 -9.82
C LYS A 147 5.25 -16.68 -10.04
N VAL A 148 4.86 -15.87 -11.02
CA VAL A 148 3.45 -15.60 -11.35
C VAL A 148 2.71 -16.87 -11.76
N LEU A 149 3.29 -17.70 -12.64
CA LEU A 149 2.67 -18.97 -13.03
C LEU A 149 2.51 -19.95 -11.86
N THR A 150 3.42 -19.90 -10.87
CA THR A 150 3.32 -20.72 -9.67
C THR A 150 2.12 -20.28 -8.83
N LEU A 151 1.96 -18.99 -8.60
CA LEU A 151 0.85 -18.43 -7.81
C LEU A 151 -0.51 -18.60 -8.50
N MET A 152 -0.57 -18.41 -9.82
CA MET A 152 -1.77 -18.69 -10.62
C MET A 152 -2.22 -20.16 -10.58
N GLY A 153 -1.36 -21.07 -10.10
CA GLY A 153 -1.70 -22.48 -9.90
C GLY A 153 -2.52 -22.77 -8.64
N PHE A 154 -2.57 -21.82 -7.69
CA PHE A 154 -3.32 -21.94 -6.45
C PHE A 154 -4.70 -21.29 -6.54
N ASN A 155 -5.58 -21.64 -5.60
CA ASN A 155 -6.85 -20.94 -5.45
C ASN A 155 -6.57 -19.53 -4.88
N PRO A 156 -7.10 -18.44 -5.46
CA PRO A 156 -6.88 -17.08 -4.96
C PRO A 156 -7.24 -16.87 -3.48
N SER A 157 -8.21 -17.64 -2.97
CA SER A 157 -8.65 -17.56 -1.56
C SER A 157 -7.88 -18.47 -0.60
N SER A 158 -6.98 -19.33 -1.11
CA SER A 158 -6.17 -20.20 -0.26
C SER A 158 -4.85 -19.54 0.12
N ALA A 159 -4.18 -20.11 1.12
CA ALA A 159 -2.86 -19.68 1.56
C ALA A 159 -1.84 -19.51 0.41
N GLY A 160 -1.85 -20.40 -0.57
CA GLY A 160 -0.98 -20.35 -1.73
C GLY A 160 -1.35 -19.28 -2.76
N GLY A 161 -2.61 -18.85 -2.81
CA GLY A 161 -3.05 -17.73 -3.65
C GLY A 161 -2.68 -16.38 -3.06
N LEU A 162 -2.69 -16.28 -1.73
CA LEU A 162 -2.42 -15.04 -0.98
C LEU A 162 -0.96 -14.86 -0.56
N MET A 163 -0.06 -15.80 -0.86
CA MET A 163 1.31 -15.73 -0.38
C MET A 163 2.21 -14.89 -1.28
N ALA A 164 3.06 -14.08 -0.66
CA ALA A 164 4.26 -13.55 -1.29
C ALA A 164 5.36 -14.62 -1.30
N LEU A 165 5.96 -14.85 -2.48
CA LEU A 165 7.08 -15.79 -2.65
C LEU A 165 8.42 -15.22 -2.16
N ASP A 166 8.52 -13.90 -2.07
CA ASP A 166 9.75 -13.22 -1.71
C ASP A 166 9.84 -13.05 -0.19
N VAL A 167 10.64 -13.91 0.45
CA VAL A 167 10.81 -13.96 1.91
C VAL A 167 12.27 -13.94 2.31
N LEU A 168 12.58 -13.38 3.49
CA LEU A 168 13.93 -13.35 4.02
C LEU A 168 14.27 -14.68 4.72
N THR A 169 15.01 -15.55 4.02
CA THR A 169 15.48 -16.83 4.55
C THR A 169 16.97 -16.81 4.89
N MET A 170 17.38 -17.46 5.97
CA MET A 170 18.78 -17.62 6.37
C MET A 170 19.10 -19.00 6.93
N ALA A 171 20.37 -19.39 6.92
CA ALA A 171 20.81 -20.61 7.58
C ALA A 171 20.83 -20.41 9.11
N GLY A 172 20.48 -21.45 9.87
CA GLY A 172 20.50 -21.39 11.35
C GLY A 172 21.88 -21.09 11.95
N SER A 173 22.96 -21.41 11.22
CA SER A 173 24.33 -21.12 11.63
C SER A 173 24.75 -19.65 11.46
N SER A 174 23.94 -18.83 10.77
CA SER A 174 24.20 -17.39 10.62
C SER A 174 24.04 -16.67 11.96
N THR A 175 24.70 -15.52 12.09
CA THR A 175 24.63 -14.68 13.29
C THR A 175 23.46 -13.69 13.23
N VAL A 176 23.01 -13.22 14.39
CA VAL A 176 22.02 -12.15 14.51
C VAL A 176 22.46 -10.89 13.75
N ALA A 177 23.74 -10.52 13.81
CA ALA A 177 24.28 -9.37 13.08
C ALA A 177 24.15 -9.53 11.56
N GLU A 178 24.41 -10.72 11.02
CA GLU A 178 24.25 -11.01 9.59
C GLU A 178 22.78 -10.91 9.17
N ALA A 179 21.87 -11.36 10.03
CA ALA A 179 20.42 -11.28 9.76
C ALA A 179 19.90 -9.85 9.73
N LEU A 180 20.28 -9.02 10.71
CA LEU A 180 19.92 -7.60 10.72
C LEU A 180 20.49 -6.86 9.50
N ARG A 181 21.73 -7.21 9.09
CA ARG A 181 22.32 -6.65 7.87
C ARG A 181 21.54 -7.08 6.62
N ALA A 182 21.22 -8.36 6.49
CA ALA A 182 20.44 -8.87 5.36
C ALA A 182 19.06 -8.21 5.28
N ALA A 183 18.37 -8.05 6.41
CA ALA A 183 17.11 -7.32 6.48
C ALA A 183 17.25 -5.85 6.04
N GLY A 184 18.33 -5.17 6.42
CA GLY A 184 18.59 -3.79 5.99
C GLY A 184 18.97 -3.64 4.51
N GLU A 185 19.49 -4.69 3.88
CA GLU A 185 19.86 -4.73 2.45
C GLU A 185 18.69 -5.14 1.55
N ALA A 186 17.71 -5.86 2.08
CA ALA A 186 16.56 -6.43 1.36
C ALA A 186 15.46 -5.39 1.01
N ARG A 187 15.85 -4.30 0.34
CA ARG A 187 14.97 -3.17 0.00
C ARG A 187 13.84 -3.48 -0.97
N THR A 188 13.91 -4.62 -1.66
CA THR A 188 12.91 -5.07 -2.64
C THR A 188 11.85 -5.97 -2.00
N LEU A 189 12.03 -6.40 -0.75
CA LEU A 189 11.04 -7.20 -0.04
C LEU A 189 9.96 -6.30 0.55
N GLN A 190 8.74 -6.84 0.63
CA GLN A 190 7.65 -6.20 1.33
C GLN A 190 8.06 -5.91 2.79
N SER A 191 7.70 -4.75 3.33
CA SER A 191 8.06 -4.38 4.71
C SER A 191 7.50 -5.37 5.73
N GLN A 192 6.31 -5.92 5.45
CA GLN A 192 5.62 -6.91 6.24
C GLN A 192 6.34 -8.27 6.21
N ALA A 193 6.87 -8.67 5.04
CA ALA A 193 7.69 -9.87 4.91
C ALA A 193 9.05 -9.75 5.65
N LEU A 194 9.54 -8.53 5.88
CA LEU A 194 10.77 -8.27 6.65
C LEU A 194 10.59 -8.26 8.17
N THR A 195 9.37 -8.42 8.68
CA THR A 195 9.11 -8.47 10.12
C THR A 195 9.67 -9.72 10.79
N SER A 196 10.01 -10.74 10.00
CA SER A 196 10.54 -12.01 10.46
C SER A 196 11.62 -12.55 9.52
N VAL A 197 12.55 -13.32 10.07
CA VAL A 197 13.57 -14.08 9.34
C VAL A 197 13.30 -15.56 9.51
N TYR A 198 13.18 -16.28 8.40
CA TYR A 198 12.91 -17.71 8.39
C TYR A 198 14.21 -18.50 8.31
N LEU A 199 14.42 -19.41 9.26
CA LEU A 199 15.57 -20.30 9.26
C LEU A 199 15.28 -21.48 8.36
N VAL A 200 16.13 -21.68 7.36
CA VAL A 200 16.00 -22.79 6.42
C VAL A 200 17.20 -23.73 6.48
N GLY A 201 16.92 -25.02 6.36
CA GLY A 201 17.91 -26.09 6.30
C GLY A 201 18.27 -26.48 4.87
N GLN A 202 18.71 -27.74 4.71
CA GLN A 202 18.84 -28.34 3.39
C GLN A 202 17.48 -28.36 2.69
N GLU A 203 17.49 -28.21 1.36
CA GLU A 203 16.28 -28.28 0.53
C GLU A 203 15.17 -27.30 0.94
N GLN A 204 15.49 -26.12 1.50
CA GLN A 204 14.51 -25.09 1.92
C GLN A 204 13.55 -25.53 3.05
N ARG A 205 13.87 -26.60 3.79
CA ARG A 205 13.07 -27.04 4.94
C ARG A 205 13.05 -25.96 6.03
N LEU A 206 11.87 -25.57 6.49
CA LEU A 206 11.70 -24.60 7.58
C LEU A 206 12.18 -25.23 8.90
N LEU A 207 13.12 -24.56 9.56
CA LEU A 207 13.70 -24.98 10.85
C LEU A 207 13.25 -24.10 12.02
N GLY A 208 12.82 -22.87 11.73
CA GLY A 208 12.34 -21.93 12.74
C GLY A 208 12.13 -20.53 12.20
N VAL A 209 11.70 -19.62 13.06
CA VAL A 209 11.50 -18.20 12.76
C VAL A 209 12.08 -17.34 13.86
N VAL A 210 12.59 -16.16 13.51
CA VAL A 210 12.96 -15.11 14.47
C VAL A 210 12.32 -13.81 14.01
N THR A 211 11.59 -13.13 14.88
CA THR A 211 11.05 -11.80 14.55
C THR A 211 12.17 -10.75 14.55
N LEU A 212 11.98 -9.68 13.80
CA LEU A 212 12.92 -8.57 13.76
C LEU A 212 13.10 -7.92 15.14
N VAL A 213 12.04 -7.89 15.95
CA VAL A 213 12.07 -7.38 17.33
C VAL A 213 12.98 -8.24 18.22
N GLU A 214 12.91 -9.57 18.10
CA GLU A 214 13.79 -10.48 18.82
C GLU A 214 15.25 -10.34 18.38
N LEU A 215 15.50 -10.22 17.07
CA LEU A 215 16.84 -9.98 16.54
C LEU A 215 17.47 -8.68 17.09
N LEU A 216 16.68 -7.62 17.23
CA LEU A 216 17.14 -6.35 17.81
C LEU A 216 17.46 -6.44 19.31
N GLN A 217 16.89 -7.41 20.02
CA GLN A 217 17.09 -7.62 21.46
C GLN A 217 18.15 -8.68 21.78
N ALA A 218 18.50 -9.52 20.80
CA ALA A 218 19.48 -10.58 20.96
C ALA A 218 20.94 -10.09 20.90
N ASP A 219 21.87 -10.93 21.38
CA ASP A 219 23.30 -10.69 21.19
C ASP A 219 23.63 -10.78 19.68
N PRO A 220 24.24 -9.74 19.07
CA PRO A 220 24.61 -9.74 17.66
C PRO A 220 25.52 -10.91 17.25
N ALA A 221 26.28 -11.48 18.18
CA ALA A 221 27.18 -12.61 17.95
C ALA A 221 26.51 -13.98 18.15
N ALA A 222 25.30 -14.04 18.71
CA ALA A 222 24.54 -15.28 18.85
C ALA A 222 24.15 -15.83 17.48
N ARG A 223 23.99 -17.15 17.39
CA ARG A 223 23.49 -17.79 16.18
C ARG A 223 21.98 -17.72 16.12
N LEU A 224 21.44 -17.67 14.92
CA LEU A 224 20.00 -17.69 14.69
C LEU A 224 19.35 -18.94 15.28
N GLU A 225 20.00 -20.10 15.18
CA GLU A 225 19.49 -21.36 15.73
C GLU A 225 19.31 -21.36 17.25
N ASP A 226 20.01 -20.46 17.97
CA ASP A 226 19.94 -20.34 19.43
C ASP A 226 18.81 -19.42 19.90
N VAL A 227 18.34 -18.51 19.03
CA VAL A 227 17.31 -17.51 19.35
C VAL A 227 15.97 -17.76 18.65
N ALA A 228 15.95 -18.62 17.64
CA ALA A 228 14.74 -18.91 16.86
C ALA A 228 13.71 -19.75 17.61
N ASP A 229 12.44 -19.43 17.37
CA ASP A 229 11.33 -20.33 17.64
C ASP A 229 11.37 -21.49 16.63
N ARG A 230 11.50 -22.72 17.14
CA ARG A 230 11.62 -23.94 16.34
C ARG A 230 10.29 -24.61 16.02
N ASP A 231 9.18 -24.13 16.59
CA ASP A 231 7.85 -24.61 16.26
C ASP A 231 6.91 -23.46 15.87
N PRO A 232 7.24 -22.71 14.80
CA PRO A 232 6.40 -21.64 14.33
C PRO A 232 5.06 -22.17 13.83
N VAL A 233 4.04 -21.33 13.97
CA VAL A 233 2.77 -21.51 13.27
C VAL A 233 3.05 -21.50 11.77
N ARG A 234 2.51 -22.51 11.06
CA ARG A 234 2.68 -22.70 9.61
C ARG A 234 1.39 -23.23 8.99
N ALA A 235 1.17 -22.94 7.72
CA ALA A 235 0.01 -23.36 6.95
C ALA A 235 0.43 -24.13 5.69
N GLY A 236 -0.41 -25.06 5.24
CA GLY A 236 -0.29 -25.65 3.89
C GLY A 236 -0.93 -24.75 2.84
N PRO A 237 -0.53 -24.83 1.56
CA PRO A 237 -0.97 -23.90 0.50
C PRO A 237 -2.47 -23.94 0.20
N ASP A 238 -3.16 -25.04 0.54
CA ASP A 238 -4.61 -25.20 0.32
C ASP A 238 -5.45 -24.79 1.55
N THR A 239 -4.83 -24.21 2.58
CA THR A 239 -5.51 -23.82 3.82
C THR A 239 -6.17 -22.45 3.68
N ASP A 240 -7.42 -22.29 4.14
CA ASP A 240 -8.05 -20.98 4.32
C ASP A 240 -7.49 -20.33 5.60
N VAL A 241 -6.91 -19.13 5.50
CA VAL A 241 -6.10 -18.54 6.59
C VAL A 241 -6.46 -17.07 6.86
N VAL A 242 -6.22 -16.64 8.11
CA VAL A 242 -6.61 -15.32 8.63
C VAL A 242 -5.48 -14.61 9.39
N LEU A 243 -4.22 -15.03 9.26
CA LEU A 243 -3.07 -14.44 9.97
C LEU A 243 -1.77 -14.53 9.14
N THR A 244 -0.80 -13.67 9.45
CA THR A 244 0.56 -13.72 8.89
C THR A 244 1.27 -15.01 9.30
N VAL A 245 1.52 -15.91 8.34
CA VAL A 245 1.99 -17.27 8.60
C VAL A 245 2.87 -17.75 7.44
N ALA A 246 3.90 -18.56 7.75
CA ALA A 246 4.71 -19.23 6.74
C ALA A 246 3.91 -20.33 6.02
N VAL A 247 3.98 -20.35 4.70
CA VAL A 247 3.36 -21.40 3.87
C VAL A 247 4.40 -22.44 3.51
N VAL A 248 4.10 -23.71 3.78
CA VAL A 248 5.01 -24.84 3.52
C VAL A 248 4.35 -25.92 2.67
N ASP A 249 5.13 -26.66 1.90
CA ASP A 249 4.66 -27.87 1.20
C ASP A 249 4.56 -29.10 2.14
N ASP A 250 4.10 -30.23 1.59
CA ASP A 250 3.95 -31.50 2.32
C ASP A 250 5.27 -32.04 2.90
N GLU A 251 6.41 -31.65 2.33
CA GLU A 251 7.75 -31.99 2.82
C GLU A 251 8.29 -30.98 3.86
N GLY A 252 7.55 -29.91 4.15
CA GLY A 252 7.91 -28.85 5.10
C GLY A 252 8.89 -27.82 4.53
N ARG A 253 8.99 -27.68 3.22
CA ARG A 253 9.79 -26.64 2.56
C ARG A 253 9.01 -25.35 2.48
N ILE A 254 9.65 -24.22 2.78
CA ILE A 254 9.00 -22.91 2.71
C ILE A 254 8.71 -22.53 1.25
N LEU A 255 7.47 -22.17 0.97
CA LEU A 255 7.01 -21.68 -0.33
C LEU A 255 6.91 -20.16 -0.35
N GLY A 256 6.47 -19.56 0.76
CA GLY A 256 6.24 -18.13 0.88
C GLY A 256 5.73 -17.72 2.26
N VAL A 257 5.28 -16.47 2.38
CA VAL A 257 4.63 -15.92 3.57
C VAL A 257 3.34 -15.22 3.15
N ILE A 258 2.31 -15.33 3.98
CA ILE A 258 1.11 -14.51 3.85
C ILE A 258 1.28 -13.30 4.74
N THR A 259 1.03 -12.09 4.23
CA THR A 259 1.12 -10.89 5.05
C THR A 259 -0.24 -10.49 5.60
N VAL A 260 -0.24 -9.58 6.59
CA VAL A 260 -1.48 -9.22 7.28
C VAL A 260 -2.41 -8.42 6.36
N ASP A 261 -1.84 -7.62 5.47
CA ASP A 261 -2.56 -6.82 4.48
C ASP A 261 -3.32 -7.69 3.49
N ASP A 262 -2.70 -8.73 2.92
CA ASP A 262 -3.36 -9.66 1.99
C ASP A 262 -4.59 -10.32 2.63
N VAL A 263 -4.47 -10.72 3.90
CA VAL A 263 -5.58 -11.29 4.66
C VAL A 263 -6.67 -10.26 4.93
N LEU A 264 -6.28 -9.03 5.32
CA LEU A 264 -7.24 -7.98 5.59
C LEU A 264 -8.03 -7.64 4.32
N ASP A 265 -7.39 -7.60 3.16
CA ASP A 265 -8.04 -7.33 1.89
C ASP A 265 -9.04 -8.41 1.48
N MET A 266 -8.79 -9.68 1.82
CA MET A 266 -9.76 -10.75 1.59
C MET A 266 -10.98 -10.66 2.53
N VAL A 267 -10.77 -10.31 3.81
CA VAL A 267 -11.83 -10.36 4.84
C VAL A 267 -12.66 -9.09 4.85
N ILE A 268 -12.06 -7.96 4.51
CA ILE A 268 -12.68 -6.65 4.56
C ILE A 268 -13.40 -6.39 3.23
N PRO A 269 -14.72 -6.11 3.23
CA PRO A 269 -15.43 -5.73 2.01
C PRO A 269 -14.82 -4.48 1.39
N GLU A 270 -14.76 -4.42 0.05
CA GLU A 270 -14.24 -3.26 -0.73
C GLU A 270 -14.77 -1.90 -0.23
N ASP A 271 -16.03 -1.87 0.21
CA ASP A 271 -16.71 -0.68 0.77
C ASP A 271 -16.10 -0.13 2.08
N TRP A 272 -15.26 -0.89 2.78
CA TRP A 272 -14.65 -0.45 4.04
C TRP A 272 -13.54 0.58 3.81
N ARG A 273 -12.74 0.47 2.73
CA ARG A 273 -11.68 1.45 2.40
C ARG A 273 -12.28 2.86 2.20
N ARG A 274 -13.55 2.93 1.81
CA ARG A 274 -14.31 4.18 1.57
C ARG A 274 -14.93 4.82 2.81
N ARG A 275 -14.80 4.21 4.01
CA ARG A 275 -15.31 4.83 5.25
C ARG A 275 -14.27 5.78 5.80
N GLU A 276 -14.56 7.08 5.73
CA GLU A 276 -13.82 8.12 6.43
C GLU A 276 -13.46 7.67 7.87
N PRO A 277 -12.20 7.83 8.31
CA PRO A 277 -11.87 7.68 9.72
C PRO A 277 -12.78 8.58 10.54
N ALA A 278 -13.43 8.01 11.57
CA ALA A 278 -14.26 8.79 12.48
C ALA A 278 -13.44 10.00 12.98
N PRO A 279 -13.99 11.23 12.95
CA PRO A 279 -13.23 12.42 13.30
C PRO A 279 -12.64 12.25 14.69
N HIS A 280 -11.33 12.48 14.80
CA HIS A 280 -10.63 12.46 16.08
C HIS A 280 -11.37 13.37 17.07
N PRO A 281 -11.71 12.91 18.29
CA PRO A 281 -12.34 13.77 19.27
C PRO A 281 -11.42 14.95 19.53
N ALA A 282 -11.86 16.15 19.12
CA ALA A 282 -11.09 17.36 19.31
C ALA A 282 -10.91 17.58 20.81
N HIS A 283 -9.68 17.40 21.30
CA HIS A 283 -9.30 17.90 22.62
C HIS A 283 -9.40 19.43 22.56
N ARG A 284 -10.48 19.96 23.11
CA ARG A 284 -10.63 21.39 23.35
C ARG A 284 -9.60 21.78 24.40
N VAL A 285 -8.48 22.35 23.96
CA VAL A 285 -7.57 23.07 24.85
C VAL A 285 -8.33 24.30 25.34
N GLU A 286 -8.81 24.27 26.58
CA GLU A 286 -9.34 25.45 27.25
C GLU A 286 -8.19 26.46 27.38
N GLN A 287 -8.33 27.61 26.71
CA GLN A 287 -7.40 28.72 26.90
C GLN A 287 -7.64 29.31 28.30
N PRO A 288 -6.58 29.57 29.09
CA PRO A 288 -6.73 30.29 30.34
C PRO A 288 -7.16 31.73 30.05
N GLY A 289 -8.19 32.19 30.77
CA GLY A 289 -8.80 33.51 30.61
C GLY A 289 -7.84 34.68 30.88
N PRO A 290 -8.18 35.89 30.40
CA PRO A 290 -7.28 37.03 30.44
C PRO A 290 -7.10 37.56 31.86
N GLY A 291 -5.88 37.41 32.38
CA GLY A 291 -5.17 38.34 33.27
C GLY A 291 -5.92 38.88 34.48
N ASP A 292 -5.85 38.15 35.60
CA ASP A 292 -5.87 38.80 36.92
C ASP A 292 -4.53 39.52 37.12
N SER A 293 -4.61 40.84 37.38
CA SER A 293 -3.44 41.68 37.64
C SER A 293 -2.84 41.36 39.01
N PRO A 294 -1.51 41.27 39.19
CA PRO A 294 -0.95 41.07 40.53
C PRO A 294 -1.06 42.35 41.35
N HIS A 295 -1.85 42.27 42.42
CA HIS A 295 -1.94 43.25 43.49
C HIS A 295 -0.58 43.41 44.20
N GLU A 296 -0.19 44.66 44.44
CA GLU A 296 0.94 45.10 45.27
C GLU A 296 1.10 44.32 46.59
N MET A 297 2.33 43.90 46.88
CA MET A 297 2.74 43.50 48.24
C MET A 297 3.09 44.74 49.08
N PRO A 298 2.61 44.85 50.34
CA PRO A 298 3.10 45.87 51.26
C PRO A 298 4.41 45.42 51.93
N PRO A 299 5.23 46.36 52.44
CA PRO A 299 6.55 46.04 52.99
C PRO A 299 6.46 45.57 54.46
N GLY A 300 7.19 44.49 54.74
CA GLY A 300 7.90 44.17 55.98
C GLY A 300 7.23 44.34 57.34
N SER A 301 7.03 43.23 58.04
CA SER A 301 7.71 42.86 59.32
C SER A 301 7.37 41.42 59.69
#